data_AF-A0A938KJE4-F1
#
_entry.id   AF-A0A938KJE4-F1
#
_cell.length_a   1.000
_cell.length_b   1.000
_cell.length_c   1.000
_cell.angle_alpha   90.00
_cell.angle_beta   90.00
_cell.angle_gamma   90.00
#
_symmetry.space_group_name_H-M   'P 1'
#
loop_
_entity.id
_entity.type
_entity.pdbx_description
1 polymer ?
#
loop_
_entity_poly.entity_id
_entity_poly.type
_entity_poly.pdbx_seq_one_letter_code
_entity_poly.pdbx_strand_id
1 'polypeptide(L)'
;MLKNEELVVLLLGGAQRFEPFLIRAAGELLRAVPIDVARLASLARRERCARVLAHLARLGCQHDAGGAAFWQELRDAIGPQRTVSGGVLPHWTRFVLLNGVNRTGQALDSRWVGTIP
;
A
#
# COMPACT_ATOMS: atom_id res chain seq x y z
N MET A 1 -17.62 -2.50 -15.84
CA MET A 1 -16.69 -3.05 -14.84
C MET A 1 -15.92 -1.91 -14.20
N LEU A 2 -15.68 -1.97 -12.90
CA LEU A 2 -14.75 -1.05 -12.22
C LEU A 2 -13.32 -1.31 -12.71
N LYS A 3 -12.53 -0.25 -12.85
CA LYS A 3 -11.08 -0.36 -13.06
C LYS A 3 -10.38 -0.63 -11.73
N ASN A 4 -9.16 -1.18 -11.80
CA ASN A 4 -8.36 -1.54 -10.62
C ASN A 4 -8.16 -0.36 -9.67
N GLU A 5 -7.89 0.85 -10.19
CA GLU A 5 -7.67 2.05 -9.39
C GLU A 5 -8.93 2.48 -8.62
N GLU A 6 -10.09 2.30 -9.23
CA GLU A 6 -11.38 2.63 -8.62
C GLU A 6 -11.69 1.66 -7.48
N LEU A 7 -11.33 0.38 -7.65
CA LEU A 7 -11.43 -0.62 -6.58
C LEU A 7 -10.50 -0.29 -5.41
N VAL A 8 -9.23 0.06 -5.68
CA VAL A 8 -8.29 0.48 -4.61
C VAL A 8 -8.87 1.65 -3.83
N VAL A 9 -9.37 2.67 -4.52
CA VAL A 9 -9.90 3.87 -3.87
C VAL A 9 -11.19 3.58 -3.10
N LEU A 10 -12.05 2.68 -3.59
CA LEU A 10 -13.22 2.20 -2.86
C LEU A 10 -12.83 1.54 -1.52
N LEU A 11 -11.81 0.68 -1.53
CA LEU A 11 -11.30 0.01 -0.32
C LEU A 11 -10.71 1.01 0.69
N LEU A 12 -10.07 2.08 0.19
CA LEU A 12 -9.45 3.11 1.03
C LEU A 12 -10.37 4.30 1.35
N GLY A 13 -11.61 4.27 0.82
CA GLY A 13 -12.53 5.40 0.82
C GLY A 13 -12.91 5.88 2.22
N GLY A 14 -13.24 7.17 2.33
CA GLY A 14 -13.51 7.82 3.61
C GLY A 14 -14.70 7.24 4.40
N ALA A 15 -15.60 6.50 3.74
CA ALA A 15 -16.73 5.82 4.37
C ALA A 15 -16.29 4.69 5.33
N GLN A 16 -15.14 4.06 5.08
CA GLN A 16 -14.57 2.97 5.88
C GLN A 16 -13.26 3.42 6.56
N ARG A 17 -13.31 4.58 7.23
CA ARG A 17 -12.12 5.30 7.69
C ARG A 17 -11.21 4.39 8.54
N PHE A 18 -10.04 4.10 7.98
CA PHE A 18 -8.97 3.34 8.62
C PHE A 18 -9.30 1.89 8.98
N GLU A 19 -10.23 1.26 8.26
CA GLU A 19 -10.53 -0.16 8.45
C GLU A 19 -9.30 -1.03 8.06
N PRO A 20 -8.68 -1.77 9.00
CA PRO A 20 -7.40 -2.45 8.76
C PRO A 20 -7.43 -3.54 7.68
N PHE A 21 -8.52 -4.28 7.54
CA PHE A 21 -8.65 -5.38 6.58
C PHE A 21 -8.70 -4.87 5.14
N LEU A 22 -9.48 -3.82 4.86
CA LEU A 22 -9.63 -3.17 3.57
C LEU A 22 -8.34 -2.46 3.16
N ILE A 23 -7.62 -1.84 4.11
CA ILE A 23 -6.30 -1.25 3.82
C ILE A 23 -5.31 -2.34 3.45
N ARG A 24 -5.33 -3.48 4.15
CA ARG A 24 -4.52 -4.65 3.80
C ARG A 24 -4.86 -5.13 2.38
N ALA A 25 -6.14 -5.38 2.10
CA ALA A 25 -6.60 -5.82 0.79
C ALA A 25 -6.19 -4.85 -0.33
N ALA A 26 -6.28 -3.54 -0.10
CA ALA A 26 -5.80 -2.52 -1.03
C ALA A 26 -4.29 -2.61 -1.26
N GLY A 27 -3.51 -2.80 -0.19
CA GLY A 27 -2.06 -3.02 -0.28
C GLY A 27 -1.70 -4.24 -1.11
N GLU A 28 -2.42 -5.35 -0.94
CA GLU A 28 -2.24 -6.58 -1.72
C GLU A 28 -2.61 -6.35 -3.20
N LEU A 29 -3.75 -5.72 -3.46
CA LEU A 29 -4.25 -5.43 -4.80
C LEU A 29 -3.26 -4.57 -5.60
N LEU A 30 -2.66 -3.55 -4.97
CA LEU A 30 -1.69 -2.64 -5.61
C LEU A 30 -0.49 -3.36 -6.23
N ARG A 31 -0.15 -4.57 -5.76
CA ARG A 31 0.95 -5.37 -6.31
C ARG A 31 0.49 -6.57 -7.12
N ALA A 32 -0.79 -6.96 -7.00
CA ALA A 32 -1.35 -8.10 -7.71
C ALA A 32 -1.84 -7.78 -9.13
N VAL A 33 -2.16 -6.52 -9.42
CA VAL A 33 -2.72 -6.12 -10.72
C VAL A 33 -2.00 -4.92 -11.32
N PRO A 34 -2.06 -4.72 -12.65
CA PRO A 34 -1.61 -3.48 -13.27
C PRO A 34 -2.38 -2.28 -12.72
N ILE A 35 -1.66 -1.21 -12.39
CA ILE A 35 -2.19 0.04 -11.85
C ILE A 35 -1.66 1.21 -12.67
N ASP A 36 -2.56 2.07 -13.15
CA ASP A 36 -2.22 3.40 -13.65
C ASP A 36 -2.02 4.33 -12.45
N VAL A 37 -0.75 4.62 -12.14
CA VAL A 37 -0.34 5.43 -10.99
C VAL A 37 -0.90 6.85 -11.05
N ALA A 38 -0.88 7.48 -12.23
CA ALA A 38 -1.37 8.84 -12.40
C ALA A 38 -2.88 8.92 -12.16
N ARG A 39 -3.64 7.96 -12.71
CA ARG A 39 -5.08 7.84 -12.47
C ARG A 39 -5.38 7.59 -11.00
N LEU A 40 -4.68 6.63 -10.38
CA LEU A 40 -4.88 6.29 -8.97
C LEU A 40 -4.61 7.50 -8.05
N ALA A 41 -3.52 8.22 -8.26
CA ALA A 41 -3.20 9.42 -7.48
C ALA A 41 -4.25 10.53 -7.64
N SER A 42 -4.81 10.69 -8.85
CA SER A 42 -5.90 11.63 -9.10
C SER A 42 -7.18 11.24 -8.35
N LEU A 43 -7.59 9.97 -8.44
CA LEU A 43 -8.77 9.44 -7.74
C LEU A 43 -8.61 9.54 -6.22
N ALA A 44 -7.44 9.17 -5.68
CA ALA A 44 -7.19 9.17 -4.25
C ALA A 44 -7.29 10.56 -3.61
N ARG A 45 -6.97 11.63 -4.36
CA ARG A 45 -7.18 13.02 -3.91
C ARG A 45 -8.67 13.37 -3.88
N ARG A 46 -9.41 13.05 -4.94
CA ARG A 46 -10.85 13.32 -5.05
C ARG A 46 -11.63 12.62 -3.93
N GLU A 47 -11.27 11.38 -3.64
CA GLU A 47 -11.92 10.53 -2.63
C GLU A 47 -11.28 10.65 -1.23
N ARG A 48 -10.35 11.58 -1.04
CA ARG A 48 -9.70 11.90 0.25
C ARG A 48 -9.00 10.71 0.92
N CYS A 49 -8.52 9.75 0.15
CA CYS A 49 -7.77 8.59 0.64
C CYS A 49 -6.25 8.67 0.35
N ALA A 50 -5.78 9.74 -0.29
CA ALA A 50 -4.36 9.98 -0.62
C ALA A 50 -3.40 9.78 0.56
N ARG A 51 -3.84 10.13 1.78
CA ARG A 51 -3.02 9.95 2.99
C ARG A 51 -2.78 8.48 3.35
N VAL A 52 -3.79 7.62 3.19
CA VAL A 52 -3.63 6.17 3.43
C VAL A 52 -2.76 5.57 2.33
N LEU A 53 -2.98 5.99 1.09
CA LEU A 53 -2.19 5.53 -0.05
C LEU A 53 -0.71 5.95 0.07
N ALA A 54 -0.42 7.16 0.54
CA ALA A 54 0.95 7.60 0.81
C ALA A 54 1.63 6.80 1.92
N HIS A 55 0.87 6.34 2.93
CA HIS A 55 1.40 5.42 3.94
C HIS A 55 1.74 4.07 3.34
N LEU A 56 0.87 3.50 2.51
CA LEU A 56 1.15 2.25 1.79
C LEU A 56 2.39 2.39 0.90
N ALA A 57 2.48 3.46 0.11
CA ALA A 57 3.65 3.71 -0.74
C ALA A 57 4.95 3.84 0.08
N ARG A 58 4.91 4.55 1.21
CA ARG A 58 6.06 4.64 2.12
C ARG A 58 6.48 3.26 2.65
N LEU A 59 5.52 2.43 3.06
CA LEU A 59 5.80 1.08 3.55
C LEU A 59 6.35 0.19 2.43
N GLY A 60 5.79 0.27 1.22
CA GLY A 60 6.25 -0.45 0.05
C GLY A 60 7.71 -0.10 -0.30
N CYS A 61 8.06 1.19 -0.32
CA CYS A 61 9.46 1.61 -0.50
C CYS A 61 10.42 1.02 0.56
N GLN A 62 9.93 0.76 1.78
CA GLN A 62 10.75 0.26 2.89
C GLN A 62 10.85 -1.27 2.93
N HIS A 63 9.83 -1.99 2.44
CA HIS A 63 9.65 -3.42 2.70
C HIS A 63 9.32 -4.27 1.47
N ASP A 64 9.16 -3.68 0.28
CA ASP A 64 8.96 -4.40 -0.99
C ASP A 64 10.09 -4.09 -1.97
N ALA A 65 11.22 -4.76 -1.81
CA ALA A 65 12.38 -4.57 -2.70
C ALA A 65 12.02 -4.84 -4.17
N GLY A 66 11.15 -5.81 -4.46
CA GLY A 66 10.71 -6.15 -5.81
C GLY A 66 9.73 -5.16 -6.45
N GLY A 67 9.17 -4.24 -5.67
CA GLY A 67 8.24 -3.21 -6.12
C GLY A 67 8.76 -1.78 -5.97
N ALA A 68 10.04 -1.60 -5.62
CA ALA A 68 10.57 -0.29 -5.22
C ALA A 68 10.29 0.84 -6.23
N ALA A 69 10.44 0.58 -7.53
CA ALA A 69 10.16 1.55 -8.58
C ALA A 69 8.68 1.97 -8.62
N PHE A 70 7.75 1.00 -8.54
CA PHE A 70 6.32 1.26 -8.49
C PHE A 70 5.93 2.08 -7.26
N TRP A 71 6.45 1.73 -6.09
CA TRP A 71 6.15 2.46 -4.85
C TRP A 71 6.70 3.88 -4.85
N GLN A 72 7.88 4.07 -5.43
CA GLN A 72 8.48 5.38 -5.60
C GLN A 72 7.66 6.25 -6.56
N GLU A 73 7.28 5.72 -7.73
CA GLU A 73 6.41 6.39 -8.69
C GLU A 73 5.08 6.80 -8.05
N LEU A 74 4.46 5.88 -7.31
CA LEU A 74 3.20 6.15 -6.61
C LEU A 74 3.35 7.24 -5.54
N ARG A 75 4.44 7.20 -4.77
CA ARG A 75 4.75 8.19 -3.75
C ARG A 75 4.93 9.58 -4.37
N ASP A 76 5.67 9.67 -5.47
CA ASP A 76 5.94 10.92 -6.17
C ASP A 76 4.65 11.47 -6.80
N ALA A 77 3.84 10.60 -7.41
CA ALA A 77 2.57 10.97 -8.01
C ALA A 77 1.54 11.47 -6.99
N ILE A 78 1.55 10.98 -5.74
CA ILE A 78 0.67 11.47 -4.66
C ILE A 78 1.19 12.79 -4.07
N GLY A 79 2.52 12.89 -3.92
CA GLY A 79 3.19 14.01 -3.28
C GLY A 79 3.07 13.98 -1.74
N PRO A 80 3.61 15.01 -1.05
CA PRO A 80 3.63 15.08 0.41
C PRO A 80 2.24 15.03 1.03
N GLN A 81 2.06 14.20 2.06
CA GLN A 81 0.80 14.08 2.82
C GLN A 81 1.06 14.30 4.31
N ARG A 82 0.04 14.79 5.03
CA ARG A 82 0.09 14.82 6.50
C ARG A 82 0.25 13.41 7.04
N THR A 83 1.11 13.23 8.03
CA THR A 83 1.25 11.96 8.74
C THR A 83 -0.06 11.56 9.40
N VAL A 84 -0.32 10.26 9.45
CA VAL A 84 -1.37 9.69 10.31
C VAL A 84 -0.73 9.38 11.65
N SER A 85 -1.46 9.66 12.74
CA SER A 85 -1.01 9.32 14.09
C SER A 85 -0.63 7.83 14.19
N GLY A 86 0.41 7.54 14.98
CA GLY A 86 0.84 6.16 15.23
C GLY A 86 -0.28 5.29 15.79
N GLY A 87 -0.32 4.02 15.40
CA GLY A 87 -1.33 3.04 15.85
C GLY A 87 -2.66 3.07 15.11
N VAL A 88 -2.91 4.05 14.22
CA VAL A 88 -4.16 4.13 13.45
C VAL A 88 -4.12 3.29 12.17
N LEU A 89 -2.97 3.28 11.48
CA LEU A 89 -2.80 2.51 10.25
C LEU A 89 -2.12 1.15 10.53
N PRO A 90 -2.40 0.12 9.71
CA PRO A 90 -1.78 -1.18 9.87
C PRO A 90 -0.25 -1.10 9.87
N HIS A 91 0.35 -1.91 10.75
CA HIS A 91 1.79 -2.12 10.80
C HIS A 91 2.28 -2.84 9.52
N TRP A 92 3.52 -2.59 9.11
CA TRP A 92 4.08 -3.08 7.83
C TRP A 92 4.03 -4.60 7.68
N THR A 93 4.18 -5.32 8.80
CA THR A 93 4.07 -6.79 8.85
C THR A 93 2.73 -7.35 8.37
N ARG A 94 1.68 -6.50 8.24
CA ARG A 94 0.39 -6.90 7.68
C ARG A 94 0.37 -6.98 6.14
N PHE A 95 1.39 -6.46 5.45
CA PHE A 95 1.46 -6.40 3.99
C PHE A 95 2.51 -7.32 3.38
N VAL A 96 3.29 -8.02 4.20
CA VAL A 96 4.40 -8.85 3.74
C VAL A 96 4.28 -10.29 4.25
N LEU A 97 4.75 -11.22 3.44
CA LEU A 97 5.11 -12.57 3.86
C LEU A 97 6.52 -12.51 4.44
N LEU A 98 6.67 -12.96 5.69
CA LEU A 98 7.96 -13.10 6.35
C LEU A 98 8.41 -14.56 6.17
N ASN A 99 9.43 -14.79 5.34
CA ASN A 99 9.98 -16.12 5.13
C ASN A 99 10.91 -16.47 6.30
N GLY A 100 10.30 -16.83 7.43
CA GLY A 100 11.00 -17.24 8.63
C GLY A 100 11.89 -16.17 9.27
N VAL A 101 12.39 -16.51 10.46
CA VAL A 101 13.32 -15.68 11.23
C VAL A 101 14.60 -16.48 11.35
N ASN A 102 15.76 -15.91 11.02
CA ASN A 102 17.02 -16.59 11.30
C ASN A 102 17.25 -16.73 12.82
N ARG A 103 18.26 -17.50 13.22
CA ARG A 103 18.64 -17.70 14.63
C ARG A 103 18.99 -16.40 15.38
N THR A 104 19.18 -15.28 14.69
CA THR A 104 19.45 -13.95 15.30
C THR A 104 18.20 -13.06 15.41
N GLY A 105 17.02 -13.55 15.04
CA GLY A 105 15.78 -12.78 15.15
C GLY A 105 15.47 -11.86 13.95
N GLN A 106 16.27 -11.91 12.88
CA GLN A 106 16.06 -11.13 11.67
C GLN A 106 15.23 -11.91 10.64
N ALA A 107 14.23 -11.26 10.05
CA ALA A 107 13.50 -11.80 8.91
C ALA A 107 14.48 -12.04 7.76
N LEU A 108 14.55 -13.28 7.26
CA LEU A 108 15.53 -13.68 6.24
C LEU A 108 15.18 -13.13 4.86
N ASP A 109 13.89 -12.93 4.59
CA ASP A 109 13.39 -12.28 3.40
C ASP A 109 11.94 -11.84 3.64
N SER A 110 11.57 -10.62 3.24
CA SER A 110 10.19 -10.14 3.32
C SER A 110 9.68 -9.80 1.92
N ARG A 111 8.62 -10.47 1.50
CA ARG A 111 7.99 -10.25 0.19
C ARG A 111 6.63 -9.60 0.38
N TRP A 112 6.31 -8.56 -0.38
CA TRP A 112 4.96 -8.00 -0.38
C TRP A 112 3.92 -9.02 -0.83
N VAL A 113 2.79 -9.08 -0.13
CA VAL A 113 1.68 -9.99 -0.45
C VAL A 113 1.00 -9.52 -1.75
N GLY A 114 0.71 -10.44 -2.66
CA GLY A 114 0.10 -10.12 -3.95
C GLY A 114 1.10 -10.01 -5.10
N THR A 115 2.40 -9.98 -4.84
CA THR A 115 3.41 -10.12 -5.89
C THR A 115 3.24 -11.49 -6.55
N ILE A 116 2.89 -11.52 -7.84
CA ILE A 116 2.86 -12.75 -8.64
C ILE A 116 4.32 -13.20 -8.85
N PRO A 117 4.65 -14.49 -8.67
CA PRO A 117 6.00 -15.01 -8.94
C PRO A 117 6.41 -14.87 -10.41
#